data_AF-A0A1Z8WTH0-F1
#
_entry.id   AF-A0A1Z8WTH0-F1
#
_cell.length_a   1.000
_cell.length_b   1.000
_cell.length_c   1.000
_cell.angle_alpha   90.00
_cell.angle_beta   90.00
_cell.angle_gamma   90.00
#
_symmetry.space_group_name_H-M   'P 1'
#
loop_
_entity.id
_entity.type
_entity.pdbx_description
1 polymer ?
#
loop_
_entity_poly.entity_id
_entity_poly.type
_entity_poly.pdbx_seq_one_letter_code
_entity_poly.pdbx_strand_id
1 'polypeptide(L)'
;MSSSQLNDPKVKAYLINAILNGIKTEIIEDQEREDFCSELVNFLNNHPLEINAVGDIDGILIETFNSSEPIGLILVRKGLIEFRIFSEVDNLDGEEKLVFSRAILTTIGFVSLWHGGDEFSIKPASGLVHGGGESGITWDDDGFGIT
;
A
#
# COMPACT_ATOMS: atom_id res chain seq x y z
N MET A 1 0.42 -9.47 11.65
CA MET A 1 0.89 -10.57 10.78
C MET A 1 2.18 -11.16 11.33
N SER A 2 2.31 -12.49 11.34
CA SER A 2 3.59 -13.15 11.63
C SER A 2 4.48 -13.17 10.38
N SER A 3 5.80 -13.27 10.56
CA SER A 3 6.77 -13.41 9.45
C SER A 3 6.54 -14.66 8.59
N SER A 4 5.86 -15.69 9.13
CA SER A 4 5.44 -16.88 8.38
C SER A 4 4.34 -16.57 7.35
N GLN A 5 3.44 -15.62 7.63
CA GLN A 5 2.36 -15.23 6.71
C GLN A 5 2.88 -14.43 5.50
N LEU A 6 3.91 -13.59 5.69
CA LEU A 6 4.58 -12.90 4.57
C LEU A 6 5.29 -13.85 3.60
N ASN A 7 5.62 -15.06 4.06
CA ASN A 7 6.26 -16.07 3.23
C ASN A 7 5.28 -16.89 2.39
N ASP A 8 3.98 -16.77 2.64
CA ASP A 8 2.93 -17.41 1.85
C ASP A 8 3.01 -16.94 0.38
N PRO A 9 3.05 -17.86 -0.60
CA PRO A 9 3.09 -17.50 -2.01
C PRO A 9 1.94 -16.58 -2.47
N LYS A 10 0.75 -16.72 -1.88
CA LYS A 10 -0.43 -15.89 -2.20
C LYS A 10 -0.23 -14.47 -1.70
N VAL A 11 0.28 -14.29 -0.48
CA VAL A 11 0.59 -12.96 0.07
C VAL A 11 1.68 -12.29 -0.76
N LYS A 12 2.73 -13.03 -1.15
CA LYS A 12 3.77 -12.52 -2.05
C LYS A 12 3.21 -12.09 -3.41
N ALA A 13 2.38 -12.93 -4.04
CA ALA A 13 1.78 -12.62 -5.33
C ALA A 13 0.85 -11.39 -5.26
N TYR A 14 0.07 -11.27 -4.17
CA TYR A 14 -0.74 -10.09 -3.90
C TYR A 14 0.13 -8.83 -3.79
N LEU A 15 1.18 -8.87 -2.96
CA LEU A 15 2.06 -7.72 -2.72
C LEU A 15 2.78 -7.28 -4.01
N ILE A 16 3.34 -8.23 -4.76
CA ILE A 16 4.00 -7.94 -6.04
C ILE A 16 3.01 -7.26 -7.00
N ASN A 17 1.79 -7.78 -7.10
CA ASN A 17 0.79 -7.21 -7.99
C ASN A 17 0.33 -5.81 -7.53
N ALA A 18 0.11 -5.62 -6.23
CA ALA A 18 -0.22 -4.32 -5.64
C ALA A 18 0.88 -3.28 -5.90
N ILE A 19 2.15 -3.68 -5.81
CA ILE A 19 3.30 -2.82 -6.10
C ILE A 19 3.34 -2.45 -7.59
N LEU A 20 3.18 -3.43 -8.48
CA LEU A 20 3.34 -3.21 -9.92
C LEU A 20 2.16 -2.48 -10.57
N ASN A 21 0.94 -2.74 -10.10
CA ASN A 21 -0.28 -2.26 -10.74
C ASN A 21 -1.08 -1.29 -9.88
N GLY A 22 -0.68 -1.07 -8.63
CA GLY A 22 -1.46 -0.33 -7.65
C GLY A 22 -2.54 -1.17 -6.98
N ILE A 23 -3.21 -0.55 -6.01
CA ILE A 23 -4.34 -1.14 -5.28
C ILE A 23 -5.64 -0.46 -5.68
N LYS A 24 -6.64 -1.28 -6.00
CA LYS A 24 -8.03 -0.86 -6.07
C LYS A 24 -8.55 -0.69 -4.65
N THR A 25 -9.14 0.47 -4.43
CA THR A 25 -9.82 0.82 -3.19
C THR A 25 -11.21 1.35 -3.52
N GLU A 26 -12.04 1.59 -2.52
CA GLU A 26 -13.30 2.29 -2.74
C GLU A 26 -13.06 3.66 -3.39
N ILE A 27 -14.11 4.19 -3.98
CA ILE A 27 -14.05 5.51 -4.60
C ILE A 27 -13.81 6.55 -3.51
N ILE A 28 -12.60 7.10 -3.48
CA ILE A 28 -12.29 8.34 -2.79
C ILE A 28 -12.73 9.48 -3.73
N GLU A 29 -13.73 10.25 -3.32
CA GLU A 29 -14.22 11.38 -4.12
C GLU A 29 -13.20 12.52 -4.15
N ASP A 30 -13.21 13.34 -5.21
CA ASP A 30 -12.21 14.40 -5.40
C ASP A 30 -12.17 15.39 -4.22
N GLN A 31 -13.32 15.61 -3.58
CA GLN A 31 -13.46 16.52 -2.44
C GLN A 31 -12.90 15.94 -1.13
N GLU A 32 -12.79 14.61 -1.01
CA GLU A 32 -12.30 13.89 0.18
C GLU A 32 -10.83 13.45 0.03
N ARG A 33 -10.29 13.54 -1.18
CA ARG A 33 -8.93 13.08 -1.50
C ARG A 33 -7.86 13.86 -0.74
N GLU A 34 -8.06 15.15 -0.49
CA GLU A 34 -7.11 15.96 0.29
C GLU A 34 -7.03 15.46 1.75
N ASP A 35 -8.18 15.16 2.37
CA ASP A 35 -8.25 14.62 3.72
C ASP A 35 -7.59 13.23 3.78
N PHE A 36 -7.91 12.36 2.82
CA PHE A 36 -7.29 11.04 2.70
C PHE A 36 -5.76 11.14 2.57
N CYS A 37 -5.26 11.99 1.66
CA CYS A 37 -3.82 12.17 1.47
C CYS A 37 -3.15 12.74 2.73
N SER A 38 -3.78 13.72 3.38
CA SER A 38 -3.26 14.35 4.60
C SER A 38 -3.17 13.35 5.76
N GLU A 39 -4.22 12.53 5.94
CA GLU A 39 -4.21 11.47 6.96
C GLU A 39 -3.23 10.35 6.62
N LEU A 40 -3.10 9.97 5.35
CA LEU A 40 -2.10 8.98 4.92
C LEU A 40 -0.68 9.49 5.17
N VAL A 41 -0.37 10.76 4.86
CA VAL A 41 0.92 11.40 5.18
C VAL A 41 1.18 11.34 6.68
N ASN A 42 0.19 11.74 7.49
CA ASN A 42 0.30 11.65 8.94
C ASN A 42 0.51 10.21 9.42
N PHE A 43 -0.18 9.24 8.81
CA PHE A 43 -0.06 7.83 9.16
C PHE A 43 1.32 7.26 8.82
N LEU A 44 1.83 7.56 7.61
CA LEU A 44 3.17 7.18 7.14
C LEU A 44 4.27 7.75 8.04
N ASN A 45 4.13 9.00 8.47
CA ASN A 45 5.12 9.66 9.34
C ASN A 45 5.04 9.18 10.81
N ASN A 46 3.91 8.60 11.24
CA ASN A 46 3.70 8.17 12.63
C ASN A 46 3.77 6.65 12.87
N HIS A 47 3.76 5.81 11.83
CA HIS A 47 3.87 4.33 11.92
C HIS A 47 5.07 3.81 11.09
N PRO A 48 5.77 2.75 11.53
CA PRO A 48 7.18 2.86 11.89
C PRO A 48 8.24 2.66 10.78
N LEU A 49 9.41 3.23 11.09
CA LEU A 49 10.77 3.08 10.54
C LEU A 49 11.11 3.92 9.29
N GLU A 50 11.56 5.15 9.56
CA GLU A 50 12.43 5.94 8.69
C GLU A 50 11.83 6.35 7.33
N ILE A 51 10.52 6.56 7.26
CA ILE A 51 9.85 7.21 6.13
C ILE A 51 9.68 8.70 6.41
N ASN A 52 10.10 9.55 5.47
CA ASN A 52 9.63 10.92 5.40
C ASN A 52 8.63 11.04 4.24
N ALA A 53 7.38 11.39 4.54
CA ALA A 53 6.32 11.56 3.56
C ALA A 53 5.81 12.99 3.55
N VAL A 54 5.72 13.59 2.36
CA VAL A 54 5.17 14.94 2.14
C VAL A 54 4.29 14.91 0.90
N GLY A 55 3.09 15.47 0.98
CA GLY A 55 2.17 15.40 -0.14
C GLY A 55 0.87 16.17 0.08
N ASP A 56 0.08 16.20 -0.97
CA ASP A 56 -1.25 16.82 -1.02
C ASP A 56 -2.21 15.98 -1.90
N ILE A 57 -3.24 16.62 -2.43
CA ILE A 57 -4.26 16.01 -3.28
C ILE A 57 -3.70 15.39 -4.59
N ASP A 58 -2.56 15.88 -5.09
CA ASP A 58 -1.96 15.41 -6.35
C ASP A 58 -1.05 14.20 -6.14
N GLY A 59 -0.57 13.98 -4.91
CA GLY A 59 0.21 12.80 -4.55
C GLY A 59 1.11 13.02 -3.34
N ILE A 60 1.74 11.93 -2.91
CA ILE A 60 2.60 11.88 -1.71
C ILE A 60 3.99 11.44 -2.10
N LEU A 61 4.96 12.34 -1.95
CA LEU A 61 6.37 12.05 -2.12
C LEU A 61 6.89 11.26 -0.92
N ILE A 62 7.71 10.27 -1.22
CA ILE A 62 8.41 9.45 -0.24
C ILE A 62 9.90 9.79 -0.33
N GLU A 63 10.48 10.07 0.83
CA GLU A 63 11.88 10.43 1.04
C GLU A 63 12.47 9.56 2.16
N THR A 64 13.79 9.45 2.19
CA THR A 64 14.51 8.92 3.35
C THR A 64 14.79 10.04 4.34
N PHE A 65 14.99 9.74 5.63
CA PHE A 65 15.32 10.79 6.61
C PHE A 65 16.67 11.48 6.37
N ASN A 66 17.56 10.81 5.63
CA ASN A 66 18.93 11.24 5.40
C ASN A 66 19.14 11.92 4.04
N SER A 67 18.11 11.97 3.18
CA SER A 67 18.17 12.54 1.84
C SER A 67 16.97 13.46 1.58
N SER A 68 17.22 14.57 0.89
CA SER A 68 16.16 15.45 0.39
C SER A 68 15.73 15.11 -1.04
N GLU A 69 16.28 14.04 -1.62
CA GLU A 69 15.85 13.55 -2.92
C GLU A 69 14.69 12.55 -2.72
N PRO A 70 13.54 12.78 -3.37
CA PRO A 70 12.44 11.85 -3.27
C PRO A 70 12.79 10.56 -4.00
N ILE A 71 12.50 9.44 -3.36
CA ILE A 71 12.73 8.10 -3.91
C ILE A 71 11.53 7.60 -4.72
N GLY A 72 10.34 8.11 -4.40
CA GLY A 72 9.11 7.70 -5.07
C GLY A 72 7.90 8.56 -4.74
N LEU A 73 6.76 8.15 -5.28
CA LEU A 73 5.50 8.86 -5.25
C LEU A 73 4.34 7.86 -5.08
N ILE A 74 3.41 8.20 -4.22
CA ILE A 74 2.11 7.54 -4.07
C ILE A 74 1.06 8.45 -4.70
N LEU A 75 0.34 7.96 -5.71
CA LEU A 75 -0.71 8.70 -6.38
C LEU A 75 -2.07 8.17 -5.95
N VAL A 76 -2.91 9.06 -5.44
CA VAL A 76 -4.29 8.74 -5.06
C VAL A 76 -5.23 9.28 -6.14
N ARG A 77 -5.98 8.36 -6.76
CA ARG A 77 -6.97 8.66 -7.79
C ARG A 77 -8.28 7.99 -7.42
N LYS A 78 -9.36 8.39 -8.11
CA LYS A 78 -10.70 7.83 -7.93
C LYS A 78 -10.67 6.29 -8.06
N GLY A 79 -10.71 5.59 -6.92
CA GLY A 79 -10.71 4.13 -6.82
C GLY A 79 -9.37 3.42 -7.10
N LEU A 80 -8.25 4.15 -7.20
CA LEU A 80 -6.94 3.56 -7.49
C LEU A 80 -5.82 4.31 -6.75
N ILE A 81 -4.95 3.56 -6.09
CA ILE A 81 -3.71 4.07 -5.51
C ILE A 81 -2.53 3.43 -6.24
N GLU A 82 -1.68 4.25 -6.87
CA GLU A 82 -0.49 3.81 -7.62
C GLU A 82 0.79 4.13 -6.85
N PHE A 83 1.80 3.27 -7.01
CA PHE A 83 3.13 3.48 -6.45
C PHE A 83 4.13 3.69 -7.60
N ARG A 84 4.95 4.74 -7.52
CA ARG A 84 5.97 5.05 -8.53
C ARG A 84 7.30 5.29 -7.87
N ILE A 85 8.35 4.78 -8.48
CA ILE A 85 9.74 4.98 -8.06
C ILE A 85 10.40 5.89 -9.08
N PHE A 86 11.16 6.89 -8.64
CA PHE A 86 11.77 7.86 -9.57
C PHE A 86 13.07 7.34 -10.18
N SER A 87 13.80 6.53 -9.42
CA SER A 87 15.02 5.85 -9.87
C SER A 87 14.71 4.40 -10.24
N GLU A 88 15.49 3.84 -11.17
CA GLU A 88 15.43 2.39 -11.40
C GLU A 88 15.72 1.65 -10.09
N VAL A 89 14.96 0.59 -9.80
CA VAL A 89 15.07 -0.18 -8.55
C VAL A 89 16.50 -0.66 -8.30
N ASP A 90 17.24 -1.00 -9.36
CA ASP A 90 18.63 -1.48 -9.25
C ASP A 90 19.61 -0.38 -8.80
N ASN A 91 19.26 0.89 -9.00
CA ASN A 91 20.05 2.05 -8.60
C ASN A 91 19.75 2.52 -7.17
N LEU A 92 18.65 2.05 -6.57
CA LEU A 92 18.37 2.34 -5.16
C LEU A 92 19.28 1.54 -4.23
N ASP A 93 19.74 2.18 -3.17
CA ASP A 93 20.46 1.49 -2.11
C ASP A 93 19.52 0.62 -1.24
N GLY A 94 20.12 -0.10 -0.28
CA GLY A 94 19.35 -0.99 0.60
C GLY A 94 18.39 -0.26 1.55
N GLU A 95 18.71 0.98 1.92
CA GLU A 95 17.89 1.83 2.79
C GLU A 95 16.69 2.38 2.02
N GLU A 96 16.91 2.93 0.83
CA GLU A 96 15.86 3.47 -0.04
C GLU A 96 14.84 2.39 -0.45
N LYS A 97 15.33 1.19 -0.81
CA LYS A 97 14.47 0.03 -1.08
C LYS A 97 13.59 -0.31 0.11
N LEU A 98 14.15 -0.27 1.31
CA LEU A 98 13.45 -0.59 2.54
C LEU A 98 12.42 0.47 2.90
N VAL A 99 12.78 1.75 2.80
CA VAL A 99 11.88 2.89 3.04
C VAL A 99 10.70 2.85 2.08
N PHE A 100 10.94 2.68 0.77
CA PHE A 100 9.85 2.62 -0.20
C PHE A 100 8.94 1.39 0.02
N SER A 101 9.53 0.23 0.33
CA SER A 101 8.76 -0.98 0.64
C SER A 101 7.88 -0.80 1.88
N ARG A 102 8.37 -0.11 2.91
CA ARG A 102 7.58 0.21 4.11
C ARG A 102 6.48 1.19 3.78
N ALA A 103 6.75 2.24 3.00
CA ALA A 103 5.73 3.19 2.58
C ALA A 103 4.56 2.47 1.89
N ILE A 104 4.84 1.56 0.95
CA ILE A 104 3.82 0.76 0.27
C ILE A 104 3.01 -0.10 1.25
N LEU A 105 3.67 -0.85 2.13
CA LEU A 105 2.99 -1.73 3.08
C LEU A 105 2.13 -0.95 4.08
N THR A 106 2.64 0.20 4.55
CA THR A 106 1.93 1.10 5.45
C THR A 106 0.73 1.72 4.75
N THR A 107 0.84 2.12 3.48
CA THR A 107 -0.31 2.58 2.68
C THR A 107 -1.38 1.51 2.53
N ILE A 108 -1.00 0.25 2.25
CA ILE A 108 -1.97 -0.85 2.17
C ILE A 108 -2.72 -1.00 3.50
N GLY A 109 -1.99 -0.99 4.63
CA GLY A 109 -2.58 -1.07 5.96
C GLY A 109 -3.48 0.12 6.30
N PHE A 110 -3.06 1.34 5.95
CA PHE A 110 -3.85 2.55 6.14
C PHE A 110 -5.17 2.50 5.38
N VAL A 111 -5.13 2.09 4.11
CA VAL A 111 -6.35 1.95 3.30
C VAL A 111 -7.31 0.95 3.94
N SER A 112 -6.81 -0.16 4.52
CA SER A 112 -7.68 -1.11 5.23
C SER A 112 -8.36 -0.48 6.44
N LEU A 113 -7.65 0.37 7.17
CA LEU A 113 -8.18 1.06 8.35
C LEU A 113 -9.15 2.18 7.96
N TRP A 114 -8.82 2.97 6.94
CA TRP A 114 -9.63 4.09 6.46
C TRP A 114 -11.03 3.65 6.04
N HIS A 115 -11.15 2.53 5.33
CA HIS A 115 -12.43 2.00 4.86
C HIS A 115 -13.16 1.13 5.90
N GLY A 116 -12.56 0.87 7.07
CA GLY A 116 -13.27 0.54 8.30
C GLY A 116 -14.21 -0.68 8.31
N GLY A 117 -13.95 -1.78 7.58
CA GLY A 117 -14.80 -2.98 7.72
C GLY A 117 -14.30 -4.28 7.10
N ASP A 118 -14.71 -5.40 7.70
CA ASP A 118 -14.42 -6.79 7.29
C ASP A 118 -14.95 -7.18 5.89
N GLU A 119 -15.80 -6.34 5.28
CA GLU A 119 -16.33 -6.55 3.92
C GLU A 119 -15.50 -5.88 2.80
N PHE A 120 -14.52 -5.03 3.13
CA PHE A 120 -13.77 -4.28 2.12
C PHE A 120 -12.54 -5.03 1.61
N SER A 121 -12.65 -5.60 0.42
CA SER A 121 -11.50 -6.23 -0.23
C SER A 121 -10.65 -5.20 -0.96
N ILE A 122 -9.57 -4.73 -0.35
CA ILE A 122 -8.47 -4.12 -1.09
C ILE A 122 -7.90 -5.20 -2.01
N LYS A 123 -7.79 -4.90 -3.30
CA LYS A 123 -7.34 -5.84 -4.32
C LYS A 123 -6.30 -5.19 -5.23
N PRO A 124 -5.35 -5.95 -5.80
CA PRO A 124 -4.46 -5.41 -6.82
C PRO A 124 -5.26 -4.96 -8.05
N ALA A 125 -4.82 -3.88 -8.70
CA ALA A 125 -5.61 -3.27 -9.77
C ALA A 125 -5.75 -4.14 -11.01
N SER A 126 -4.75 -4.97 -11.34
CA SER A 126 -4.74 -5.79 -12.55
C SER A 126 -5.78 -6.93 -12.55
N GLY A 127 -6.51 -7.16 -11.45
CA GLY A 127 -7.46 -8.27 -11.30
C GLY A 127 -6.80 -9.67 -11.30
N LEU A 128 -5.50 -9.73 -11.56
CA LEU A 128 -4.73 -10.94 -11.79
C LEU A 128 -4.09 -11.44 -10.48
N VAL A 129 -4.88 -12.00 -9.58
CA VAL A 129 -4.29 -12.73 -8.44
C VAL A 129 -3.71 -14.03 -8.98
N HIS A 130 -2.39 -14.11 -9.13
CA HIS A 130 -1.72 -15.38 -9.48
C HIS A 130 -1.86 -16.35 -8.29
N GLY A 131 -2.95 -17.09 -8.30
CA GLY A 131 -3.28 -18.13 -7.34
C GLY A 131 -4.58 -18.79 -7.77
N GLY A 132 -4.46 -19.90 -8.52
CA GLY A 132 -5.61 -20.68 -8.95
C GLY A 132 -6.44 -21.10 -7.74
N GLY A 133 -7.71 -20.71 -7.75
CA GLY A 133 -8.63 -20.94 -6.65
C GLY A 133 -9.82 -20.00 -6.77
N GLU A 134 -10.59 -20.15 -7.84
CA GLU A 134 -11.99 -19.75 -7.81
C GLU A 134 -12.67 -20.39 -6.59
N SER A 135 -13.57 -19.64 -5.97
CA SER A 135 -14.50 -20.02 -4.89
C SER A 135 -13.93 -20.18 -3.46
N GLY A 136 -14.47 -19.37 -2.54
CA GLY A 136 -14.75 -19.86 -1.19
C GLY A 136 -13.95 -19.31 -0.01
N ILE A 137 -13.43 -18.08 -0.04
CA ILE A 137 -13.03 -17.42 1.22
C ILE A 137 -14.13 -16.43 1.60
N THR A 138 -15.13 -16.93 2.32
CA THR A 138 -15.86 -16.11 3.29
C THR A 138 -14.88 -15.75 4.38
N TRP A 139 -14.61 -14.46 4.55
CA TRP A 139 -14.00 -13.95 5.78
C TRP A 139 -15.02 -14.25 6.88
N ASP A 140 -14.68 -15.09 7.85
CA ASP A 140 -15.48 -15.19 9.05
C ASP A 140 -15.07 -14.10 10.04
N ASP A 141 -16.07 -13.66 10.79
CA ASP A 141 -16.11 -12.44 11.59
C ASP A 141 -15.29 -12.55 12.90
N ASP A 142 -14.29 -13.44 12.95
CA ASP A 142 -13.43 -13.64 14.12
C ASP A 142 -11.92 -13.44 13.85
N GLY A 143 -11.56 -13.07 12.63
CA GLY A 143 -10.25 -12.51 12.30
C GLY A 143 -9.07 -13.46 12.41
N PHE A 144 -9.24 -14.75 12.72
CA PHE A 144 -8.18 -15.75 12.70
C PHE A 144 -8.74 -17.19 12.62
N GLY A 145 -9.07 -17.68 11.42
CA GLY A 145 -9.36 -19.10 11.22
C GLY A 145 -9.44 -19.55 9.76
N ILE A 146 -8.55 -20.45 9.34
CA ILE A 146 -8.78 -21.34 8.19
C ILE A 146 -9.03 -22.72 8.81
N THR A 147 -10.17 -23.35 8.49
CA THR A 147 -10.29 -24.82 8.56
C THR A 147 -10.00 -25.42 7.20
#